data_AF-A0A087BKN8-F1
#
_entry.id   AF-A0A087BKN8-F1
#
_cell.length_a   1.000
_cell.length_b   1.000
_cell.length_c   1.000
_cell.angle_alpha   90.00
_cell.angle_beta   90.00
_cell.angle_gamma   90.00
#
_symmetry.space_group_name_H-M   'P 1'
#
loop_
_entity.id
_entity.type
_entity.pdbx_description
1 polymer ?
#
loop_
_entity_poly.entity_id
_entity_poly.type
_entity_poly.pdbx_seq_one_letter_code
_entity_poly.pdbx_strand_id
1 'polypeptide(L)'
;MLFRRERGVKGGDAGKRRRHANVAVWVVMSIIVAAAVSVGACAVFLPDRPPALLGASGEITEAKVSTQQYCGSQTVTLIPSISTSRALLGNSNGTVTADYSSGGLASGRACIRVNDRAVIALNTAIPLYRDLHVEDRGQDVRAFNNELNRLGYLSDPDSDRYSWNTQQGWKQLMADNGSDSDGTLQLADILWIPEPNISVGDWQATAGANITQGTQIGEIPGALVKLSIKNATPSD
;
A
#
# COMPACT_ATOMS: atom_id res chain seq x y z
N MET A 1 72.71 69.36 84.05
CA MET A 1 71.63 69.80 83.15
C MET A 1 72.25 70.59 82.00
N LEU A 2 71.69 70.41 80.79
CA LEU A 2 72.32 70.64 79.49
C LEU A 2 72.78 72.08 79.21
N PHE A 3 73.92 72.15 78.51
CA PHE A 3 74.61 73.30 77.92
C PHE A 3 73.78 74.05 76.86
N ARG A 4 73.74 75.39 76.90
CA ARG A 4 73.31 76.24 75.78
C ARG A 4 73.86 77.68 75.91
N ARG A 5 74.22 78.29 74.75
CA ARG A 5 74.64 79.71 74.46
C ARG A 5 76.12 80.04 74.78
N GLU A 6 76.91 80.81 74.00
CA GLU A 6 76.72 81.88 73.01
C GLU A 6 77.85 81.91 71.92
N ARG A 7 77.58 82.32 70.66
CA ARG A 7 78.00 83.53 69.88
C ARG A 7 79.50 83.87 69.64
N GLY A 8 79.81 84.15 68.35
CA GLY A 8 80.77 85.17 67.84
C GLY A 8 81.97 84.61 67.03
N VAL A 9 82.52 85.19 65.94
CA VAL A 9 82.33 86.41 65.11
C VAL A 9 83.02 86.19 63.72
N LYS A 10 82.55 86.98 62.73
CA LYS A 10 82.85 87.25 61.29
C LYS A 10 84.30 87.31 60.74
N GLY A 11 84.41 87.20 59.39
CA GLY A 11 85.23 88.10 58.54
C GLY A 11 85.40 87.73 57.04
N GLY A 12 84.83 88.53 56.12
CA GLY A 12 85.21 88.77 54.68
C GLY A 12 84.95 87.65 53.64
N ASP A 13 84.60 87.87 52.37
CA ASP A 13 84.53 89.09 51.54
C ASP A 13 83.63 88.86 50.30
N ALA A 14 83.27 89.95 49.62
CA ALA A 14 82.19 90.07 48.66
C ALA A 14 82.55 89.76 47.18
N GLY A 15 81.53 89.33 46.41
CA GLY A 15 81.23 90.00 45.14
C GLY A 15 81.29 89.19 43.82
N LYS A 16 80.19 89.34 43.05
CA LYS A 16 79.94 88.93 41.63
C LYS A 16 79.74 87.42 41.41
N ARG A 17 78.55 86.81 41.46
CA ARG A 17 77.19 87.20 40.99
C ARG A 17 77.12 87.64 39.51
N ARG A 18 76.37 86.82 38.75
CA ARG A 18 75.53 87.18 37.58
C ARG A 18 76.13 87.08 36.16
N ARG A 19 76.54 85.89 35.71
CA ARG A 19 76.53 85.54 34.25
C ARG A 19 76.13 84.09 33.92
N HIS A 20 76.21 83.15 34.87
CA HIS A 20 75.98 81.71 34.60
C HIS A 20 74.51 81.23 34.71
N ALA A 21 73.58 82.06 35.21
CA ALA A 21 72.19 81.62 35.43
C ALA A 21 71.35 81.53 34.13
N ASN A 22 71.68 82.29 33.09
CA ASN A 22 70.87 82.31 31.86
C ASN A 22 71.19 81.15 30.92
N VAL A 23 72.43 80.63 30.94
CA VAL A 23 72.83 79.50 30.07
C VAL A 23 72.23 78.18 30.55
N ALA A 24 72.15 77.97 31.88
CA ALA A 24 71.56 76.77 32.46
C ALA A 24 70.05 76.64 32.15
N VAL A 25 69.32 77.76 32.13
CA VAL A 25 67.88 77.78 31.80
C VAL A 25 67.64 77.42 30.33
N TRP A 26 68.46 77.92 29.41
CA TRP A 26 68.35 77.57 27.98
C TRP A 26 68.71 76.12 27.68
N VAL A 27 69.69 75.54 28.39
CA VAL A 27 70.06 74.13 28.24
C VAL A 27 68.94 73.21 28.76
N VAL A 28 68.35 73.50 29.91
CA VAL A 28 67.24 72.68 30.45
C VAL A 28 66.00 72.74 29.54
N MET A 29 65.70 73.90 28.95
CA MET A 29 64.57 74.06 28.03
C MET A 29 64.79 73.27 26.72
N SER A 30 66.02 73.23 26.19
CA SER A 30 66.36 72.41 25.02
C SER A 30 66.22 70.90 25.27
N ILE A 31 66.53 70.41 26.47
CA ILE A 31 66.42 68.98 26.82
C ILE A 31 64.95 68.56 26.93
N ILE A 32 64.08 69.42 27.48
CA ILE A 32 62.64 69.15 27.61
C ILE A 32 61.97 69.12 26.22
N VAL A 33 62.36 70.03 25.32
CA VAL A 33 61.85 70.04 23.94
C VAL A 33 62.33 68.81 23.16
N ALA A 34 63.59 68.39 23.32
CA ALA A 34 64.11 67.20 22.65
C ALA A 34 63.43 65.89 23.13
N ALA A 35 63.09 65.79 24.44
CA ALA A 35 62.38 64.65 25.00
C ALA A 35 60.90 64.59 24.55
N ALA A 36 60.24 65.74 24.37
CA ALA A 36 58.86 65.80 23.87
C ALA A 36 58.75 65.41 22.38
N VAL A 37 59.73 65.80 21.55
CA VAL A 37 59.74 65.47 20.11
C VAL A 37 60.04 63.98 19.87
N SER A 38 60.85 63.36 20.72
CA SER A 38 61.19 61.92 20.59
C SER A 38 60.03 61.00 20.98
N VAL A 39 59.20 61.36 21.97
CA VAL A 39 57.98 60.60 22.29
C VAL A 39 56.89 60.79 21.22
N GLY A 40 56.77 62.00 20.67
CA GLY A 40 55.83 62.28 19.57
C GLY A 40 56.16 61.53 18.27
N ALA A 41 57.45 61.37 17.95
CA ALA A 41 57.88 60.64 16.75
C ALA A 41 57.64 59.12 16.85
N CYS A 42 57.78 58.52 18.05
CA CYS A 42 57.52 57.10 18.26
C CYS A 42 56.03 56.73 18.15
N ALA A 43 55.11 57.66 18.43
CA ALA A 43 53.67 57.42 18.27
C ALA A 43 53.21 57.42 16.80
N VAL A 44 53.93 58.13 15.91
CA VAL A 44 53.58 58.25 14.48
C VAL A 44 54.18 57.13 13.63
N PHE A 45 55.22 56.45 14.12
CA PHE A 45 55.90 55.34 13.41
C PHE A 45 55.45 53.94 13.85
N LEU A 46 54.43 53.82 14.70
CA LEU A 46 53.78 52.54 14.93
C LEU A 46 52.99 52.18 13.66
N PRO A 47 53.29 51.06 12.98
CA PRO A 47 52.49 50.64 11.84
C PRO A 47 51.07 50.40 12.32
N ASP A 48 50.13 51.14 11.73
CA ASP A 48 48.70 50.95 11.93
C ASP A 48 48.41 49.45 11.75
N ARG A 49 47.94 48.78 12.82
CA ARG A 49 47.33 47.46 12.64
C ARG A 49 45.95 47.73 12.08
N PRO A 50 45.68 47.46 10.80
CA PRO A 50 44.34 47.64 10.27
C PRO A 50 43.38 46.77 11.10
N PRO A 51 42.16 47.27 11.40
CA PRO A 51 41.17 46.46 12.09
C PRO A 51 40.93 45.19 11.27
N ALA A 52 40.78 44.05 11.94
CA ALA A 52 40.55 42.72 11.34
C ALA A 52 39.20 42.59 10.58
N LEU A 53 38.63 43.70 10.14
CA LEU A 53 37.35 43.81 9.43
C LEU A 53 37.53 43.85 7.91
N LEU A 54 38.76 43.78 7.39
CA LEU A 54 39.07 43.74 5.95
C LEU A 54 39.79 42.43 5.54
N GLY A 55 39.48 41.31 6.20
CA GLY A 55 39.79 40.00 5.62
C GLY A 55 38.89 39.76 4.41
N ALA A 56 39.45 39.37 3.26
CA ALA A 56 38.66 38.94 2.10
C ALA A 56 37.63 37.90 2.55
N SER A 57 36.37 38.02 2.09
CA SER A 57 35.35 37.01 2.35
C SER A 57 35.87 35.67 1.84
N GLY A 58 36.05 34.68 2.72
CA GLY A 58 36.36 33.32 2.30
C GLY A 58 35.31 32.88 1.29
N GLU A 59 35.76 32.40 0.12
CA GLU A 59 34.87 31.76 -0.84
C GLU A 59 34.13 30.64 -0.11
N ILE A 60 32.80 30.70 -0.09
CA ILE A 60 31.97 29.59 0.40
C ILE A 60 32.01 28.52 -0.70
N THR A 61 33.03 27.68 -0.68
CA THR A 61 33.18 26.54 -1.61
C THR A 61 32.47 25.28 -1.12
N GLU A 62 31.92 25.28 0.09
CA GLU A 62 31.26 24.12 0.68
C GLU A 62 29.85 24.45 1.17
N ALA A 63 28.86 23.87 0.48
CA ALA A 63 27.47 23.81 0.92
C ALA A 63 27.23 22.45 1.58
N LYS A 64 26.57 22.43 2.75
CA LYS A 64 26.23 21.20 3.46
C LYS A 64 25.22 20.39 2.65
N VAL A 65 25.66 19.30 2.01
CA VAL A 65 24.77 18.37 1.30
C VAL A 65 23.98 17.55 2.32
N SER A 66 22.66 17.70 2.32
CA SER A 66 21.76 16.78 3.02
C SER A 66 21.20 15.75 2.04
N THR A 67 21.34 14.47 2.36
CA THR A 67 20.67 13.40 1.62
C THR A 67 19.19 13.36 2.03
N GLN A 68 18.31 13.84 1.16
CA GLN A 68 16.86 13.69 1.34
C GLN A 68 16.39 12.48 0.54
N GLN A 69 15.80 11.49 1.20
CA GLN A 69 15.23 10.33 0.53
C GLN A 69 13.97 10.78 -0.22
N TYR A 70 14.09 10.91 -1.53
CA TYR A 70 12.95 11.24 -2.40
C TYR A 70 12.21 9.95 -2.76
N CYS A 71 11.03 9.76 -2.18
CA CYS A 71 10.09 8.73 -2.63
C CYS A 71 9.22 9.30 -3.75
N GLY A 72 9.64 9.12 -4.99
CA GLY A 72 8.82 9.48 -6.16
C GLY A 72 7.65 8.50 -6.31
N SER A 73 6.46 8.88 -5.84
CA SER A 73 5.24 8.12 -6.13
C SER A 73 4.78 8.43 -7.56
N GLN A 74 4.74 7.42 -8.42
CA GLN A 74 4.21 7.54 -9.79
C GLN A 74 2.86 6.82 -9.91
N THR A 75 1.86 7.50 -10.46
CA THR A 75 0.56 6.89 -10.78
C THR A 75 0.69 6.08 -12.06
N VAL A 76 0.53 4.77 -11.96
CA VAL A 76 0.61 3.85 -13.11
C VAL A 76 -0.78 3.40 -13.52
N THR A 77 -1.11 3.48 -14.81
CA THR A 77 -2.38 2.97 -15.34
C THR A 77 -2.25 1.48 -15.61
N LEU A 78 -3.11 0.66 -14.97
CA LEU A 78 -3.16 -0.78 -15.17
C LEU A 78 -4.27 -1.17 -16.15
N ILE A 79 -3.99 -2.16 -17.01
CA ILE A 79 -4.93 -2.81 -17.91
C ILE A 79 -5.18 -4.22 -17.36
N PRO A 80 -6.38 -4.49 -16.79
CA PRO A 80 -6.77 -5.83 -16.40
C PRO A 80 -7.08 -6.68 -17.63
N SER A 81 -6.63 -7.94 -17.63
CA SER A 81 -7.02 -8.99 -18.57
C SER A 81 -7.95 -9.95 -17.86
N ILE A 82 -9.17 -10.08 -18.34
CA ILE A 82 -10.22 -10.94 -17.77
C ILE A 82 -10.33 -12.22 -18.61
N SER A 83 -10.55 -13.37 -17.99
CA SER A 83 -10.80 -14.63 -18.70
C SER A 83 -12.13 -14.59 -19.45
N THR A 84 -12.34 -15.52 -20.39
CA THR A 84 -13.64 -15.68 -21.07
C THR A 84 -14.73 -16.07 -20.07
N SER A 85 -15.94 -15.51 -20.23
CA SER A 85 -17.11 -15.96 -19.49
C SER A 85 -17.58 -17.34 -19.98
N ARG A 86 -18.33 -18.05 -19.13
CA ARG A 86 -18.88 -19.38 -19.46
C ARG A 86 -20.40 -19.34 -19.39
N ALA A 87 -21.05 -19.66 -20.50
CA ALA A 87 -22.51 -19.81 -20.52
C ALA A 87 -23.01 -20.94 -19.59
N LEU A 88 -24.08 -20.65 -18.87
CA LEU A 88 -24.88 -21.62 -18.13
C LEU A 88 -26.09 -21.99 -18.98
N LEU A 89 -26.24 -23.28 -19.28
CA LEU A 89 -27.30 -23.80 -20.15
C LEU A 89 -28.37 -24.51 -19.32
N GLY A 90 -29.63 -24.12 -19.49
CA GLY A 90 -30.77 -24.79 -18.86
C GLY A 90 -31.15 -26.06 -19.61
N ASN A 91 -31.44 -27.15 -18.88
CA ASN A 91 -31.92 -28.41 -19.46
C ASN A 91 -33.46 -28.55 -19.43
N SER A 92 -34.14 -27.70 -18.66
CA SER A 92 -35.59 -27.76 -18.47
C SER A 92 -36.36 -27.14 -19.63
N ASN A 93 -37.65 -27.45 -19.72
CA ASN A 93 -38.60 -26.82 -20.64
C ASN A 93 -39.84 -26.34 -19.88
N GLY A 94 -40.20 -25.07 -20.02
CA GLY A 94 -41.41 -24.51 -19.40
C GLY A 94 -41.26 -23.07 -18.96
N THR A 95 -42.07 -22.68 -17.98
CA THR A 95 -42.08 -21.32 -17.42
C THR A 95 -41.32 -21.30 -16.11
N VAL A 96 -40.40 -20.34 -15.96
CA VAL A 96 -39.73 -20.07 -14.69
C VAL A 96 -40.75 -19.52 -13.70
N THR A 97 -40.92 -20.19 -12.56
CA THR A 97 -41.85 -19.78 -11.50
C THR A 97 -41.14 -19.11 -10.33
N ALA A 98 -39.83 -19.32 -10.17
CA ALA A 98 -38.99 -18.64 -9.19
C ALA A 98 -37.52 -18.67 -9.62
N ASP A 99 -36.72 -17.72 -9.15
CA ASP A 99 -35.27 -17.66 -9.34
C ASP A 99 -34.54 -17.38 -8.02
N TYR A 100 -33.34 -17.97 -7.87
CA TYR A 100 -32.53 -17.92 -6.65
C TYR A 100 -31.06 -17.55 -6.94
N SER A 101 -30.80 -16.94 -8.11
CA SER A 101 -29.44 -16.66 -8.59
C SER A 101 -28.77 -15.44 -7.95
N SER A 102 -29.52 -14.61 -7.21
CA SER A 102 -29.05 -13.32 -6.67
C SER A 102 -27.82 -13.43 -5.76
N GLY A 103 -27.61 -14.58 -5.10
CA GLY A 103 -26.48 -14.85 -4.23
C GLY A 103 -25.35 -15.66 -4.88
N GLY A 104 -25.42 -15.90 -6.19
CA GLY A 104 -24.66 -16.96 -6.85
C GLY A 104 -25.34 -18.32 -6.68
N LEU A 105 -24.71 -19.36 -7.22
CA LEU A 105 -25.23 -20.73 -7.16
C LEU A 105 -24.31 -21.61 -6.34
N ALA A 106 -24.91 -22.47 -5.52
CA ALA A 106 -24.23 -23.45 -4.71
C ALA A 106 -24.74 -24.85 -5.07
N SER A 107 -23.82 -25.81 -5.13
CA SER A 107 -24.18 -27.20 -5.41
C SER A 107 -25.15 -27.74 -4.35
N GLY A 108 -26.19 -28.45 -4.79
CA GLY A 108 -27.25 -28.98 -3.94
C GLY A 108 -28.35 -27.97 -3.58
N ARG A 109 -28.32 -26.75 -4.14
CA ARG A 109 -29.35 -25.73 -3.94
C ARG A 109 -30.11 -25.45 -5.23
N ALA A 110 -31.41 -25.18 -5.11
CA ALA A 110 -32.21 -24.73 -6.24
C ALA A 110 -31.67 -23.41 -6.81
N CYS A 111 -31.50 -23.35 -8.13
CA CYS A 111 -31.12 -22.13 -8.85
C CYS A 111 -32.35 -21.42 -9.44
N ILE A 112 -33.33 -22.20 -9.91
CA ILE A 112 -34.64 -21.75 -10.40
C ILE A 112 -35.71 -22.79 -10.06
N ARG A 113 -36.97 -22.40 -10.25
CA ARG A 113 -38.09 -23.35 -10.41
C ARG A 113 -38.66 -23.21 -11.81
N VAL A 114 -38.92 -24.33 -12.47
CA VAL A 114 -39.61 -24.40 -13.76
C VAL A 114 -40.88 -25.20 -13.57
N ASN A 115 -42.03 -24.62 -13.91
CA ASN A 115 -43.36 -25.19 -13.67
C ASN A 115 -43.54 -25.65 -12.21
N ASP A 116 -43.05 -24.85 -11.27
CA ASP A 116 -43.04 -25.14 -9.83
C ASP A 116 -42.24 -26.38 -9.40
N ARG A 117 -41.26 -26.80 -10.22
CA ARG A 117 -40.28 -27.83 -9.87
C ARG A 117 -38.88 -27.24 -9.80
N ALA A 118 -38.17 -27.54 -8.71
CA ALA A 118 -36.81 -27.03 -8.49
C ALA A 118 -35.82 -27.60 -9.50
N VAL A 119 -35.02 -26.73 -10.09
CA VAL A 119 -33.81 -27.08 -10.83
C VAL A 119 -32.63 -26.84 -9.89
N ILE A 120 -31.87 -27.88 -9.63
CA ILE A 120 -30.77 -27.90 -8.67
C ILE A 120 -29.47 -27.56 -9.39
N ALA A 121 -28.74 -26.58 -8.87
CA ALA A 121 -27.36 -26.39 -9.28
C ALA A 121 -26.52 -27.54 -8.71
N LEU A 122 -25.76 -28.23 -9.55
CA LEU A 122 -25.01 -29.42 -9.13
C LEU A 122 -23.59 -29.43 -9.67
N ASN A 123 -22.63 -29.57 -8.76
CA ASN A 123 -21.21 -29.69 -9.07
C ASN A 123 -20.78 -31.15 -9.08
N THR A 124 -20.83 -31.77 -10.26
CA THR A 124 -20.28 -33.11 -10.46
C THR A 124 -18.94 -33.02 -11.19
N ALA A 125 -18.02 -33.96 -10.90
CA ALA A 125 -16.70 -34.02 -11.53
C ALA A 125 -16.76 -34.07 -13.08
N ILE A 126 -17.85 -34.60 -13.62
CA ILE A 126 -18.21 -34.52 -15.04
C ILE A 126 -19.66 -34.06 -15.19
N PRO A 127 -20.02 -33.32 -16.25
CA PRO A 127 -21.42 -33.00 -16.52
C PRO A 127 -22.27 -34.26 -16.70
N LEU A 128 -23.44 -34.27 -16.07
CA LEU A 128 -24.44 -35.32 -16.32
C LEU A 128 -25.06 -35.08 -17.71
N TYR A 129 -25.30 -36.15 -18.48
CA TYR A 129 -25.71 -36.07 -19.89
C TYR A 129 -26.94 -36.93 -20.23
N ARG A 130 -27.56 -37.52 -19.22
CA ARG A 130 -28.77 -38.35 -19.34
C ARG A 130 -29.51 -38.38 -18.01
N ASP A 131 -30.76 -38.83 -18.06
CA ASP A 131 -31.51 -39.17 -16.86
C ASP A 131 -30.87 -40.40 -16.19
N LEU A 132 -30.94 -40.45 -14.86
CA LEU A 132 -30.41 -41.54 -14.05
C LEU A 132 -31.51 -42.17 -13.20
N HIS A 133 -31.60 -43.49 -13.24
CA HIS A 133 -32.51 -44.26 -12.42
C HIS A 133 -31.83 -45.50 -11.83
N VAL A 134 -32.53 -46.20 -10.94
CA VAL A 134 -32.02 -47.43 -10.30
C VAL A 134 -31.52 -48.44 -11.33
N GLU A 135 -30.42 -49.12 -11.00
CA GLU A 135 -29.63 -50.04 -11.84
C GLU A 135 -28.75 -49.41 -12.91
N ASP A 136 -28.88 -48.10 -13.17
CA ASP A 136 -28.00 -47.44 -14.13
C ASP A 136 -26.55 -47.49 -13.68
N ARG A 137 -25.66 -47.57 -14.66
CA ARG A 137 -24.21 -47.56 -14.42
C ARG A 137 -23.48 -46.56 -15.29
N GLY A 138 -22.44 -45.95 -14.74
CA GLY A 138 -21.56 -45.08 -15.51
C GLY A 138 -20.69 -44.14 -14.68
N GLN A 139 -19.81 -43.40 -15.36
CA GLN A 139 -18.98 -42.38 -14.70
C GLN A 139 -19.80 -41.19 -14.22
N ASP A 140 -20.91 -40.90 -14.90
CA ASP A 140 -21.91 -39.88 -14.53
C ASP A 140 -22.57 -40.25 -13.20
N VAL A 141 -22.95 -41.51 -13.05
CA VAL A 141 -23.49 -42.07 -11.79
C VAL A 141 -22.47 -41.99 -10.67
N ARG A 142 -21.20 -42.35 -10.93
CA ARG A 142 -20.12 -42.22 -9.94
C ARG A 142 -19.93 -40.78 -9.49
N ALA A 143 -19.90 -39.84 -10.43
CA ALA A 143 -19.78 -38.42 -10.13
C ALA A 143 -20.97 -37.90 -9.33
N PHE A 144 -22.18 -38.36 -9.64
CA PHE A 144 -23.38 -38.04 -8.89
C PHE A 144 -23.37 -38.58 -7.47
N ASN A 145 -23.01 -39.85 -7.28
CA ASN A 145 -22.86 -40.48 -5.97
C ASN A 145 -21.85 -39.74 -5.09
N ASN A 146 -20.69 -39.41 -5.64
CA ASN A 146 -19.66 -38.66 -4.91
C ASN A 146 -20.14 -37.27 -4.50
N GLU A 147 -20.92 -36.61 -5.36
CA GLU A 147 -21.48 -35.30 -5.04
C GLU A 147 -22.59 -35.37 -3.99
N LEU A 148 -23.50 -36.33 -4.07
CA LEU A 148 -24.51 -36.56 -3.03
C LEU A 148 -23.85 -36.82 -1.66
N ASN A 149 -22.82 -37.67 -1.63
CA ASN A 149 -22.07 -37.95 -0.41
C ASN A 149 -21.39 -36.68 0.13
N ARG A 150 -20.77 -35.87 -0.74
CA ARG A 150 -20.14 -34.59 -0.36
C ARG A 150 -21.16 -33.60 0.23
N LEU A 151 -22.38 -33.60 -0.29
CA LEU A 151 -23.49 -32.79 0.19
C LEU A 151 -24.14 -33.34 1.47
N GLY A 152 -23.75 -34.54 1.92
CA GLY A 152 -24.27 -35.19 3.13
C GLY A 152 -25.55 -36.00 2.92
N TYR A 153 -25.93 -36.27 1.67
CA TYR A 153 -27.07 -37.12 1.33
C TYR A 153 -26.67 -38.59 1.21
N LEU A 154 -27.62 -39.47 1.48
CA LEU A 154 -27.45 -40.91 1.35
C LEU A 154 -27.05 -41.28 -0.09
N SER A 155 -25.97 -42.02 -0.26
CA SER A 155 -25.45 -42.45 -1.57
C SER A 155 -24.42 -43.56 -1.37
N ASP A 156 -23.95 -44.15 -2.47
CA ASP A 156 -22.84 -45.11 -2.45
C ASP A 156 -21.59 -44.46 -3.08
N PRO A 157 -20.72 -43.79 -2.30
CA PRO A 157 -19.55 -43.12 -2.85
C PRO A 157 -18.63 -44.11 -3.60
N ASP A 158 -17.99 -43.61 -4.65
CA ASP A 158 -17.11 -44.29 -5.61
C ASP A 158 -17.76 -45.42 -6.44
N SER A 159 -19.02 -45.77 -6.15
CA SER A 159 -19.83 -46.68 -6.95
C SER A 159 -20.25 -46.04 -8.27
N ASP A 160 -20.10 -46.79 -9.36
CA ASP A 160 -20.67 -46.40 -10.65
C ASP A 160 -22.12 -46.83 -10.83
N ARG A 161 -22.78 -47.39 -9.81
CA ARG A 161 -24.16 -47.86 -9.89
C ARG A 161 -25.12 -46.94 -9.13
N TYR A 162 -26.26 -46.64 -9.75
CA TYR A 162 -27.34 -45.89 -9.15
C TYR A 162 -28.16 -46.87 -8.33
N SER A 163 -27.96 -46.82 -7.02
CA SER A 163 -28.57 -47.74 -6.07
C SER A 163 -29.82 -47.16 -5.42
N TRP A 164 -30.46 -47.97 -4.59
CA TRP A 164 -31.55 -47.50 -3.73
C TRP A 164 -31.09 -46.39 -2.77
N ASN A 165 -29.85 -46.44 -2.25
CA ASN A 165 -29.28 -45.38 -1.41
C ASN A 165 -29.21 -44.07 -2.19
N THR A 166 -28.69 -44.14 -3.42
CA THR A 166 -28.60 -42.99 -4.35
C THR A 166 -29.98 -42.38 -4.63
N GLN A 167 -30.97 -43.24 -4.89
CA GLN A 167 -32.36 -42.84 -5.08
C GLN A 167 -32.92 -42.08 -3.88
N GLN A 168 -32.70 -42.58 -2.66
CA GLN A 168 -33.19 -41.90 -1.46
C GLN A 168 -32.45 -40.58 -1.21
N GLY A 169 -31.14 -40.52 -1.46
CA GLY A 169 -30.38 -39.27 -1.39
C GLY A 169 -30.91 -38.20 -2.32
N TRP A 170 -31.17 -38.57 -3.58
CA TRP A 170 -31.77 -37.66 -4.56
C TRP A 170 -33.16 -37.18 -4.12
N LYS A 171 -34.01 -38.08 -3.64
CA LYS A 171 -35.34 -37.71 -3.13
C LYS A 171 -35.25 -36.73 -1.96
N GLN A 172 -34.34 -36.97 -1.02
CA GLN A 172 -34.14 -36.08 0.12
C GLN A 172 -33.61 -34.71 -0.33
N LEU A 173 -32.65 -34.68 -1.25
CA LEU A 173 -32.12 -33.43 -1.81
C LEU A 173 -33.21 -32.61 -2.49
N MET A 174 -34.08 -33.25 -3.28
CA MET A 174 -35.21 -32.57 -3.91
C MET A 174 -36.22 -32.06 -2.87
N ALA A 175 -36.54 -32.88 -1.86
CA ALA A 175 -37.45 -32.49 -0.78
C ALA A 175 -36.92 -31.28 0.02
N ASP A 176 -35.63 -31.24 0.33
CA ASP A 176 -34.97 -30.11 1.01
C ASP A 176 -34.99 -28.82 0.17
N ASN A 177 -35.18 -28.94 -1.15
CA ASN A 177 -35.37 -27.83 -2.09
C ASN A 177 -36.86 -27.59 -2.44
N GLY A 178 -37.78 -28.23 -1.71
CA GLY A 178 -39.22 -28.03 -1.86
C GLY A 178 -39.78 -28.59 -3.16
N SER A 179 -39.28 -29.74 -3.61
CA SER A 179 -39.81 -30.47 -4.77
C SER A 179 -39.86 -31.96 -4.49
N ASP A 180 -40.94 -32.60 -4.92
CA ASP A 180 -41.04 -34.05 -4.84
C ASP A 180 -40.27 -34.74 -5.97
N SER A 181 -39.84 -35.96 -5.70
CA SER A 181 -39.14 -36.82 -6.66
C SER A 181 -39.58 -38.27 -6.45
N ASP A 182 -39.81 -38.99 -7.55
CA ASP A 182 -39.98 -40.44 -7.57
C ASP A 182 -38.64 -41.19 -7.35
N GLY A 183 -37.54 -40.45 -7.33
CA GLY A 183 -36.19 -40.96 -7.21
C GLY A 183 -35.50 -41.16 -8.55
N THR A 184 -36.14 -40.85 -9.67
CA THR A 184 -35.45 -40.66 -10.95
C THR A 184 -34.81 -39.28 -10.94
N LEU A 185 -33.52 -39.22 -11.26
CA LEU A 185 -32.86 -37.96 -11.55
C LEU A 185 -33.12 -37.64 -13.02
N GLN A 186 -33.87 -36.58 -13.26
CA GLN A 186 -34.07 -36.06 -14.61
C GLN A 186 -33.01 -35.00 -14.87
N LEU A 187 -32.40 -35.03 -16.06
CA LEU A 187 -31.43 -34.03 -16.48
C LEU A 187 -32.04 -32.62 -16.49
N ALA A 188 -33.35 -32.54 -16.73
CA ALA A 188 -34.14 -31.31 -16.65
C ALA A 188 -34.17 -30.67 -15.24
N ASP A 189 -33.86 -31.43 -14.19
CA ASP A 189 -33.82 -30.92 -12.80
C ASP A 189 -32.46 -30.40 -12.40
N ILE A 190 -31.50 -30.38 -13.33
CA ILE A 190 -30.12 -30.08 -12.99
C ILE A 190 -29.58 -28.98 -13.90
N LEU A 191 -28.95 -28.01 -13.24
CA LEU A 191 -28.02 -27.09 -13.86
C LEU A 191 -26.61 -27.47 -13.41
N TRP A 192 -25.81 -28.01 -14.33
CA TRP A 192 -24.43 -28.35 -14.00
C TRP A 192 -23.59 -27.09 -13.79
N ILE A 193 -22.80 -27.07 -12.71
CA ILE A 193 -21.87 -26.00 -12.39
C ILE A 193 -20.44 -26.58 -12.22
N PRO A 194 -19.40 -25.89 -12.71
CA PRO A 194 -18.03 -26.40 -12.70
C PRO A 194 -17.35 -26.37 -11.32
N GLU A 195 -17.84 -25.54 -10.41
CA GLU A 195 -17.34 -25.42 -9.04
C GLU A 195 -18.49 -25.51 -8.03
N PRO A 196 -18.24 -25.91 -6.76
CA PRO A 196 -19.30 -26.04 -5.75
C PRO A 196 -20.04 -24.73 -5.45
N ASN A 197 -19.40 -23.58 -5.66
CA ASN A 197 -20.00 -22.26 -5.49
C ASN A 197 -19.53 -21.38 -6.65
N ILE A 198 -20.46 -20.71 -7.33
CA ILE A 198 -20.16 -19.83 -8.45
C ILE A 198 -20.91 -18.51 -8.32
N SER A 199 -20.28 -17.41 -8.77
CA SER A 199 -21.00 -16.17 -9.05
C SER A 199 -21.64 -16.26 -10.43
N VAL A 200 -22.77 -15.56 -10.60
CA VAL A 200 -23.53 -15.55 -11.84
C VAL A 200 -23.66 -14.12 -12.35
N GLY A 201 -23.44 -13.95 -13.66
CA GLY A 201 -23.70 -12.75 -14.44
C GLY A 201 -24.77 -13.01 -15.51
N ASP A 202 -25.30 -11.93 -16.07
CA ASP A 202 -26.28 -11.92 -17.17
C ASP A 202 -27.40 -12.96 -17.06
N TRP A 203 -27.95 -13.10 -15.85
CA TRP A 203 -29.01 -14.06 -15.58
C TRP A 203 -30.32 -13.69 -16.29
N GLN A 204 -30.87 -14.63 -17.06
CA GLN A 204 -32.08 -14.44 -17.87
C GLN A 204 -33.27 -15.26 -17.38
N ALA A 205 -33.03 -16.29 -16.56
CA ALA A 205 -34.07 -17.16 -16.01
C ALA A 205 -34.78 -16.51 -14.81
N THR A 206 -35.51 -15.44 -15.06
CA THR A 206 -36.34 -14.72 -14.07
C THR A 206 -37.77 -15.25 -14.08
N ALA A 207 -38.49 -15.12 -12.97
CA ALA A 207 -39.89 -15.55 -12.88
C ALA A 207 -40.75 -14.96 -14.03
N GLY A 208 -41.51 -15.83 -14.71
CA GLY A 208 -42.31 -15.52 -15.89
C GLY A 208 -41.60 -15.77 -17.23
N ALA A 209 -40.28 -15.96 -17.24
CA ALA A 209 -39.53 -16.29 -18.46
C ALA A 209 -39.86 -17.71 -18.96
N ASN A 210 -39.81 -17.90 -20.27
CA ASN A 210 -39.89 -19.22 -20.88
C ASN A 210 -38.47 -19.76 -21.14
N ILE A 211 -38.23 -21.01 -20.77
CA ILE A 211 -36.96 -21.70 -21.01
C ILE A 211 -37.25 -22.91 -21.90
N THR A 212 -36.39 -23.11 -22.89
CA THR A 212 -36.29 -24.36 -23.64
C THR A 212 -34.93 -25.02 -23.39
N GLN A 213 -34.88 -26.33 -23.53
CA GLN A 213 -33.65 -27.10 -23.35
C GLN A 213 -32.52 -26.55 -24.24
N GLY A 214 -31.35 -26.35 -23.64
CA GLY A 214 -30.16 -25.80 -24.31
C GLY A 214 -30.12 -24.28 -24.37
N THR A 215 -31.13 -23.58 -23.86
CA THR A 215 -31.13 -22.11 -23.76
C THR A 215 -30.08 -21.65 -22.75
N GLN A 216 -29.33 -20.60 -23.10
CA GLN A 216 -28.47 -19.91 -22.15
C GLN A 216 -29.33 -19.15 -21.14
N ILE A 217 -29.18 -19.48 -19.87
CA ILE A 217 -29.95 -18.88 -18.78
C ILE A 217 -29.13 -17.89 -17.93
N GLY A 218 -27.81 -17.87 -18.12
CA GLY A 218 -26.89 -16.95 -17.48
C GLY A 218 -25.46 -17.26 -17.87
N GLU A 219 -24.50 -16.64 -17.19
CA GLU A 219 -23.09 -16.96 -17.36
C GLU A 219 -22.32 -16.91 -16.04
N ILE A 220 -21.18 -17.59 -16.02
CA ILE A 220 -20.14 -17.41 -15.01
C ILE A 220 -19.20 -16.33 -15.55
N PRO A 221 -19.10 -15.17 -14.90
CA PRO A 221 -18.26 -14.08 -15.36
C PRO A 221 -16.79 -14.50 -15.31
N GLY A 222 -16.00 -13.98 -16.24
CA GLY A 222 -14.57 -14.20 -16.25
C GLY A 222 -13.88 -13.60 -15.02
N ALA A 223 -12.78 -14.22 -14.59
CA ALA A 223 -11.96 -13.71 -13.49
C ALA A 223 -10.79 -12.87 -14.02
N LEU A 224 -10.27 -11.96 -13.20
CA LEU A 224 -9.04 -11.22 -13.51
C LEU A 224 -7.85 -12.19 -13.54
N VAL A 225 -7.22 -12.34 -14.70
CA VAL A 225 -6.08 -13.27 -14.90
C VAL A 225 -4.74 -12.54 -14.88
N LYS A 226 -4.72 -11.27 -15.31
CA LYS A 226 -3.47 -10.49 -15.42
C LYS A 226 -3.73 -9.01 -15.25
N LEU A 227 -2.77 -8.30 -14.66
CA LEU A 227 -2.68 -6.84 -14.68
C LEU A 227 -1.44 -6.47 -15.48
N SER A 228 -1.60 -5.67 -16.53
CA SER A 228 -0.48 -5.13 -17.32
C SER A 228 -0.38 -3.63 -17.11
N ILE A 229 0.83 -3.10 -17.06
CA ILE A 229 1.04 -1.65 -16.99
C ILE A 229 0.90 -1.08 -18.39
N LYS A 230 0.01 -0.10 -18.57
CA LYS A 230 -0.10 0.66 -19.81
C LYS A 230 1.21 1.41 -20.04
N ASN A 231 1.87 1.14 -21.17
CA ASN A 231 3.16 1.71 -21.56
C ASN A 231 4.33 1.30 -20.64
N ALA A 232 4.50 0.01 -20.38
CA ALA A 232 5.73 -0.51 -19.78
C ALA A 232 6.90 -0.31 -20.75
N THR A 233 7.58 0.83 -20.65
CA THR A 233 8.89 1.03 -21.27
C THR A 233 9.92 0.52 -20.25
N PRO A 234 10.86 -0.39 -20.62
CA PRO A 234 11.94 -0.75 -19.74
C PRO A 234 12.75 0.52 -19.43
N SER A 235 13.01 0.76 -18.15
CA SER A 235 14.05 1.71 -17.76
C SER A 235 15.39 1.04 -18.07
N ASP A 236 16.16 1.61 -19.00
CA ASP A 236 17.57 1.25 -19.24
C ASP A 236 18.44 1.52 -18.00
#